data_AF-A0A8T5QGN0-F1
#
_entry.id   AF-A0A8T5QGN0-F1
#
_cell.length_a   1.000
_cell.length_b   1.000
_cell.length_c   1.000
_cell.angle_alpha   90.00
_cell.angle_beta   90.00
_cell.angle_gamma   90.00
#
_symmetry.space_group_name_H-M   'P 1'
#
loop_
_entity.id
_entity.type
_entity.pdbx_description
1 polymer ?
#
loop_
_entity_poly.entity_id
_entity_poly.type
_entity_poly.pdbx_seq_one_letter_code
_entity_poly.pdbx_strand_id
1 'polypeptide(L)'
;MKKWIIALTILIALASLFLITGCVQKKVIIDDKKQEPIGGDKDEHGCIGSAGYTWCEAKQKCLREWEEPCEAATEPEEEPKGCPEDAKICPDGSVVVRDSENNCEFPDCPEPEKEYKQTDPEICKYVELKCPEGEIPFFDEKGCGCVAGEPGPKKYFCLREQDAVPYACTMEYKPVCGWANENIQCLKYPCASTYSNQCMACFDENVEYWTEGECPE
;
A
#
# COMPACT_ATOMS: atom_id res chain seq x y z
N MET A 1 34.99 -90.12 25.59
CA MET A 1 33.53 -90.21 25.84
C MET A 1 33.12 -89.82 27.26
N LYS A 2 33.82 -90.24 28.34
CA LYS A 2 33.46 -89.88 29.74
C LYS A 2 33.57 -88.38 30.10
N LYS A 3 34.43 -87.59 29.44
CA LYS A 3 34.58 -86.14 29.72
C LYS A 3 33.40 -85.29 29.23
N TRP A 4 32.69 -85.73 28.19
CA TRP A 4 31.51 -85.02 27.65
C TRP A 4 30.24 -85.31 28.46
N ILE A 5 30.15 -86.49 29.07
CA ILE A 5 29.02 -86.86 29.94
C ILE A 5 29.03 -86.03 31.24
N ILE A 6 30.22 -85.74 31.81
CA ILE A 6 30.35 -84.91 33.02
C ILE A 6 30.01 -83.44 32.72
N ALA A 7 30.34 -82.93 31.53
CA ALA A 7 29.98 -81.57 31.14
C ALA A 7 28.46 -81.41 30.92
N LEU A 8 27.79 -82.45 30.38
CA LEU A 8 26.34 -82.43 30.17
C LEU A 8 25.56 -82.51 31.49
N THR A 9 26.04 -83.29 32.46
CA THR A 9 25.38 -83.38 33.78
C THR A 9 25.57 -82.11 34.61
N ILE A 10 26.70 -81.41 34.49
CA ILE A 10 26.93 -80.12 35.15
C ILE A 10 26.03 -79.03 34.54
N LEU A 11 25.85 -79.00 33.22
CA LEU A 11 24.95 -78.04 32.55
C LEU A 11 23.47 -78.28 32.89
N ILE A 12 23.03 -79.54 32.99
CA ILE A 12 21.65 -79.87 33.36
C ILE A 12 21.40 -79.57 34.86
N ALA A 13 22.40 -79.74 35.73
CA ALA A 13 22.30 -79.40 37.15
C ALA A 13 22.31 -77.87 37.41
N LEU A 14 22.97 -77.08 36.57
CA LEU A 14 22.95 -75.62 36.66
C LEU A 14 21.66 -75.01 36.07
N ALA A 15 21.04 -75.67 35.08
CA ALA A 15 19.75 -75.25 34.53
C ALA A 15 18.56 -75.53 35.47
N SER A 16 18.63 -76.58 36.31
CA SER A 16 17.57 -76.90 37.28
C SER A 16 17.64 -76.06 38.56
N LEU A 17 18.80 -75.51 38.93
CA LEU A 17 18.94 -74.59 40.06
C LEU A 17 18.41 -73.18 39.76
N PHE A 18 18.17 -72.84 38.49
CA PHE A 18 17.59 -71.56 38.06
C PHE A 18 16.04 -71.57 38.02
N LEU A 19 15.40 -72.74 38.22
CA LEU A 19 13.94 -72.89 38.17
C LEU A 19 13.24 -72.87 39.54
N ILE A 20 13.97 -72.72 40.66
CA ILE A 20 13.38 -72.72 42.02
C ILE A 20 13.42 -71.36 42.73
N THR A 21 14.03 -70.32 42.16
CA THR A 21 13.76 -68.93 42.60
C THR A 21 12.53 -68.40 41.89
N GLY A 22 11.39 -68.99 42.23
CA GLY A 22 10.08 -68.37 42.00
C GLY A 22 10.00 -67.03 42.71
N CYS A 23 9.34 -66.08 42.07
CA CYS A 23 9.16 -64.70 42.50
C CYS A 23 8.73 -64.59 43.97
N VAL A 24 9.55 -63.95 44.82
CA VAL A 24 9.04 -63.32 46.04
C VAL A 24 8.22 -62.12 45.59
N GLN A 25 6.92 -62.31 45.39
CA GLN A 25 5.98 -61.20 45.28
C GLN A 25 5.81 -60.60 46.66
N LYS A 26 6.64 -59.59 46.94
CA LYS A 26 6.34 -58.64 48.00
C LYS A 26 5.05 -57.93 47.58
N LYS A 27 3.92 -58.35 48.14
CA LYS A 27 2.64 -57.63 48.02
C LYS A 27 2.82 -56.29 48.72
N VAL A 28 3.25 -55.29 47.95
CA VAL A 28 3.13 -53.90 48.38
C VAL A 28 1.63 -53.63 48.35
N ILE A 29 1.05 -53.42 49.52
CA ILE A 29 -0.27 -52.79 49.63
C ILE A 29 0.01 -51.32 49.28
N ILE A 30 0.04 -51.02 47.97
CA ILE A 30 -0.14 -49.66 47.51
C ILE A 30 -1.63 -49.41 47.66
N ASP A 31 -1.98 -48.52 48.57
CA ASP A 31 -3.31 -47.95 48.68
C ASP A 31 -3.67 -47.42 47.30
N ASP A 32 -4.53 -48.15 46.59
CA ASP A 32 -5.02 -47.85 45.25
C ASP A 32 -5.99 -46.68 45.36
N LYS A 33 -5.45 -45.49 45.70
CA LYS A 33 -6.09 -44.26 45.27
C LYS A 33 -5.96 -44.26 43.76
N LYS A 34 -6.99 -44.80 43.11
CA LYS A 34 -7.33 -44.65 41.70
C LYS A 34 -6.88 -43.26 41.23
N GLN A 35 -5.68 -43.18 40.67
CA GLN A 35 -5.27 -42.00 39.92
C GLN A 35 -6.06 -42.10 38.63
N GLU A 36 -7.21 -41.44 38.62
CA GLU A 36 -7.90 -41.15 37.37
C GLU A 36 -6.88 -40.50 36.44
N PRO A 37 -6.82 -40.94 35.16
CA PRO A 37 -5.85 -40.40 34.22
C PRO A 37 -6.00 -38.88 34.18
N ILE A 38 -4.87 -38.17 34.32
CA ILE A 38 -4.82 -36.71 34.19
C ILE A 38 -5.20 -36.42 32.72
N GLY A 39 -6.34 -35.73 32.51
CA GLY A 39 -6.90 -35.48 31.17
C GLY A 39 -8.26 -36.15 30.86
N GLY A 40 -8.99 -36.59 31.90
CA GLY A 40 -10.37 -37.09 31.76
C GLY A 40 -11.47 -36.02 31.88
N ASP A 41 -11.12 -34.76 32.12
CA ASP A 41 -12.02 -33.63 32.36
C ASP A 41 -12.51 -32.99 31.04
N LYS A 42 -13.03 -33.83 30.15
CA LYS A 42 -13.69 -33.36 28.94
C LYS A 42 -15.06 -32.78 29.28
N ASP A 43 -15.35 -31.58 28.77
CA ASP A 43 -16.70 -31.01 28.79
C ASP A 43 -17.64 -31.69 27.78
N GLU A 44 -18.89 -31.23 27.67
CA GLU A 44 -19.90 -31.77 26.75
C GLU A 44 -19.46 -31.72 25.27
N HIS A 45 -18.57 -30.79 24.93
CA HIS A 45 -17.99 -30.61 23.59
C HIS A 45 -16.65 -31.35 23.42
N GLY A 46 -16.19 -32.07 24.45
CA GLY A 46 -14.95 -32.83 24.43
C GLY A 46 -13.69 -32.02 24.72
N CYS A 47 -13.82 -30.76 25.17
CA CYS A 47 -12.71 -29.87 25.48
C CYS A 47 -12.16 -30.15 26.89
N ILE A 48 -10.84 -30.17 27.02
CA ILE A 48 -10.14 -30.47 28.27
C ILE A 48 -9.83 -29.15 28.98
N GLY A 49 -10.68 -28.76 29.93
CA GLY A 49 -10.55 -27.49 30.64
C GLY A 49 -9.23 -27.36 31.42
N SER A 50 -8.72 -28.46 31.99
CA SER A 50 -7.45 -28.52 32.71
C SER A 50 -6.22 -28.29 31.81
N ALA A 51 -6.35 -28.57 30.50
CA ALA A 51 -5.35 -28.25 29.50
C ALA A 51 -5.56 -26.85 28.87
N GLY A 52 -6.56 -26.11 29.37
CA GLY A 52 -6.86 -24.74 28.96
C GLY A 52 -7.83 -24.62 27.78
N TYR A 53 -8.42 -25.74 27.34
CA TYR A 53 -9.33 -25.73 26.18
C TYR A 53 -10.75 -25.38 26.59
N THR A 54 -11.32 -24.39 25.92
CA THR A 54 -12.72 -23.97 26.02
C THR A 54 -13.40 -24.14 24.66
N TRP A 55 -14.66 -24.57 24.65
CA TRP A 55 -15.42 -24.67 23.40
C TRP A 55 -15.68 -23.29 22.79
N CYS A 56 -15.31 -23.13 21.52
CA CYS A 56 -15.61 -21.93 20.75
C CYS A 56 -16.71 -22.20 19.73
N GLU A 57 -17.91 -21.66 19.96
CA GLU A 57 -19.07 -21.83 19.08
C GLU A 57 -18.80 -21.24 17.68
N ALA A 58 -18.14 -20.08 17.63
CA ALA A 58 -17.86 -19.38 16.37
C ALA A 58 -16.98 -20.19 15.40
N LYS A 59 -16.13 -21.07 15.94
CA LYS A 59 -15.17 -21.88 15.17
C LYS A 59 -15.45 -23.38 15.24
N GLN A 60 -16.45 -23.80 16.03
CA GLN A 60 -16.83 -25.20 16.29
C GLN A 60 -15.62 -26.07 16.70
N LYS A 61 -14.71 -25.53 17.52
CA LYS A 61 -13.52 -26.24 18.02
C LYS A 61 -13.13 -25.80 19.42
N CYS A 62 -12.48 -26.71 20.14
CA CYS A 62 -11.86 -26.44 21.43
C CYS A 62 -10.62 -25.56 21.26
N LEU A 63 -10.60 -24.39 21.89
CA LEU A 63 -9.51 -23.41 21.76
C LEU A 63 -8.99 -22.96 23.11
N ARG A 64 -7.72 -22.58 23.08
CA ARG A 64 -7.08 -21.82 24.14
C ARG A 64 -7.18 -20.35 23.72
N GLU A 65 -7.97 -19.57 24.45
CA GLU A 65 -8.26 -18.17 24.08
C GLU A 65 -6.99 -17.31 23.93
N TRP A 66 -5.90 -17.68 24.61
CA TRP A 66 -4.60 -17.02 24.49
C TRP A 66 -3.76 -17.45 23.29
N GLU A 67 -4.09 -18.57 22.64
CA GLU A 67 -3.45 -19.01 21.40
C GLU A 67 -4.25 -18.49 20.19
N GLU A 68 -5.58 -18.57 20.27
CA GLU A 68 -6.48 -18.09 19.22
C GLU A 68 -7.78 -17.56 19.86
N PRO A 69 -8.18 -16.29 19.58
CA PRO A 69 -9.41 -15.73 20.10
C PRO A 69 -10.65 -16.42 19.50
N CYS A 70 -11.71 -16.55 20.30
CA CYS A 70 -12.98 -17.14 19.86
C CYS A 70 -13.85 -16.10 19.14
N GLU A 71 -13.39 -15.65 17.98
CA GLU A 71 -14.11 -14.68 17.15
C GLU A 71 -14.56 -15.34 15.85
N ALA A 72 -15.75 -14.99 15.37
CA ALA A 72 -16.20 -15.39 14.04
C ALA A 72 -15.26 -14.80 12.99
N ALA A 73 -15.11 -15.47 11.85
CA ALA A 73 -14.39 -14.88 10.72
C ALA A 73 -15.16 -13.63 10.27
N THR A 74 -14.73 -12.46 10.72
CA THR A 74 -15.12 -11.20 10.10
C THR A 74 -14.52 -11.24 8.69
N GLU A 75 -15.39 -11.26 7.67
CA GLU A 75 -14.96 -10.92 6.32
C GLU A 75 -14.13 -9.63 6.40
N PRO A 76 -12.99 -9.52 5.72
CA PRO A 76 -12.23 -8.28 5.74
C PRO A 76 -13.13 -7.18 5.19
N GLU A 77 -13.59 -6.27 6.06
CA GLU A 77 -14.12 -4.98 5.65
C GLU A 77 -13.05 -4.37 4.75
N GLU A 78 -13.42 -4.03 3.51
CA GLU A 78 -12.55 -3.26 2.65
C GLU A 78 -12.18 -1.98 3.39
N GLU A 79 -10.90 -1.82 3.71
CA GLU A 79 -10.36 -0.59 4.24
C GLU A 79 -10.84 0.59 3.38
N PRO A 80 -11.10 1.77 3.96
CA PRO A 80 -11.44 2.93 3.18
C PRO A 80 -10.29 3.22 2.21
N LYS A 81 -10.48 2.89 0.93
CA LYS A 81 -9.60 3.23 -0.20
C LYS A 81 -9.68 4.74 -0.43
N GLY A 82 -9.12 5.52 0.50
CA GLY A 82 -8.89 6.93 0.31
C GLY A 82 -7.80 7.11 -0.74
N CYS A 83 -8.05 7.96 -1.74
CA CYS A 83 -6.98 8.46 -2.59
C CYS A 83 -6.24 9.59 -1.87
N PRO A 84 -4.97 9.85 -2.23
CA PRO A 84 -4.31 11.08 -1.84
C PRO A 84 -5.17 12.30 -2.25
N GLU A 85 -5.18 13.34 -1.42
CA GLU A 85 -6.00 14.55 -1.63
C GLU A 85 -5.34 15.55 -2.60
N ASP A 86 -4.49 15.06 -3.51
CA ASP A 86 -3.88 15.90 -4.53
C ASP A 86 -4.84 16.18 -5.69
N ALA A 87 -4.62 17.33 -6.32
CA ALA A 87 -5.42 17.83 -7.42
C ALA A 87 -4.55 18.14 -8.65
N LYS A 88 -5.18 18.30 -9.80
CA LYS A 88 -4.53 18.75 -11.03
C LYS A 88 -5.37 19.87 -11.62
N ILE A 89 -4.73 20.99 -11.93
CA ILE A 89 -5.39 22.08 -12.67
C ILE A 89 -5.36 21.73 -14.16
N CYS A 90 -6.52 21.82 -14.77
CA CYS A 90 -6.72 21.62 -16.19
C CYS A 90 -6.46 22.90 -16.99
N PRO A 91 -6.24 22.80 -18.32
CA PRO A 91 -5.97 23.97 -19.17
C PRO A 91 -7.08 25.03 -19.17
N ASP A 92 -8.32 24.62 -18.88
CA ASP A 92 -9.50 25.48 -18.75
C ASP A 92 -9.62 26.15 -17.35
N GLY A 93 -8.69 25.85 -16.44
CA GLY A 93 -8.70 26.32 -15.06
C GLY A 93 -9.53 25.46 -14.11
N SER A 94 -10.23 24.42 -14.61
CA SER A 94 -10.93 23.46 -13.74
C SER A 94 -9.93 22.63 -12.93
N VAL A 95 -10.40 22.07 -11.80
CA VAL A 95 -9.56 21.25 -10.92
C VAL A 95 -10.11 19.82 -10.92
N VAL A 96 -9.28 18.87 -11.33
CA VAL A 96 -9.58 17.44 -11.25
C VAL A 96 -8.88 16.80 -10.05
N VAL A 97 -9.56 15.88 -9.38
CA VAL A 97 -9.05 15.12 -8.22
C VAL A 97 -8.96 13.65 -8.59
N ARG A 98 -8.23 12.85 -7.81
CA ARG A 98 -8.10 11.41 -8.04
C ARG A 98 -9.45 10.69 -7.90
N ASP A 99 -9.72 9.76 -8.80
CA ASP A 99 -10.93 8.94 -8.80
C ASP A 99 -10.70 7.63 -8.03
N SER A 100 -11.45 7.44 -6.93
CA SER A 100 -11.37 6.23 -6.10
C SER A 100 -11.85 4.95 -6.80
N GLU A 101 -12.74 5.08 -7.79
CA GLU A 101 -13.23 3.96 -8.58
C GLU A 101 -12.27 3.59 -9.72
N ASN A 102 -11.44 4.55 -10.14
CA ASN A 102 -10.42 4.37 -11.17
C ASN A 102 -8.99 4.31 -10.61
N ASN A 103 -8.79 3.51 -9.54
CA ASN A 103 -7.47 3.25 -8.95
C ASN A 103 -6.67 4.52 -8.59
N CYS A 104 -7.35 5.57 -8.12
CA CYS A 104 -6.79 6.86 -7.78
C CYS A 104 -6.08 7.56 -8.96
N GLU A 105 -6.49 7.29 -10.19
CA GLU A 105 -6.04 8.02 -11.38
C GLU A 105 -6.76 9.37 -11.48
N PHE A 106 -6.11 10.38 -12.05
CA PHE A 106 -6.80 11.62 -12.40
C PHE A 106 -7.72 11.38 -13.61
N PRO A 107 -8.97 11.84 -13.58
CA PRO A 107 -9.79 11.84 -14.79
C PRO A 107 -9.21 12.79 -15.84
N ASP A 108 -9.56 12.56 -17.10
CA ASP A 108 -9.21 13.47 -18.18
C ASP A 108 -9.81 14.86 -17.93
N CYS A 109 -9.06 15.90 -18.31
CA CYS A 109 -9.55 17.26 -18.21
C CYS A 109 -10.77 17.46 -19.12
N PRO A 110 -11.80 18.19 -18.68
CA PRO A 110 -12.92 18.53 -19.54
C PRO A 110 -12.40 19.26 -20.78
N GLU A 111 -12.76 18.78 -21.96
CA GLU A 111 -12.43 19.49 -23.19
C GLU A 111 -13.28 20.77 -23.24
N PRO A 112 -12.68 21.95 -23.49
CA PRO A 112 -13.43 23.19 -23.57
C PRO A 112 -14.34 23.17 -24.81
N GLU A 113 -15.55 23.72 -24.68
CA GLU A 113 -16.46 23.87 -25.81
C GLU A 113 -15.82 24.78 -26.88
N LYS A 114 -15.59 24.21 -28.07
CA LYS A 114 -14.93 24.88 -29.19
C LYS A 114 -15.94 25.62 -30.07
N GLU A 115 -15.80 26.94 -30.17
CA GLU A 115 -16.55 27.75 -31.13
C GLU A 115 -15.69 28.05 -32.37
N TYR A 116 -15.92 27.33 -33.47
CA TYR A 116 -15.22 27.57 -34.74
C TYR A 116 -15.66 28.88 -35.39
N LYS A 117 -14.71 29.78 -35.66
CA LYS A 117 -14.96 31.01 -36.44
C LYS A 117 -14.60 30.81 -37.92
N GLN A 118 -13.72 29.87 -38.22
CA GLN A 118 -13.34 29.46 -39.56
C GLN A 118 -13.08 27.95 -39.57
N THR A 119 -13.59 27.25 -40.58
CA THR A 119 -13.48 25.79 -40.73
C THR A 119 -12.46 25.37 -41.79
N ASP A 120 -11.77 26.32 -42.42
CA ASP A 120 -10.67 26.07 -43.36
C ASP A 120 -9.32 26.29 -42.66
N PRO A 121 -8.54 25.22 -42.40
CA PRO A 121 -7.23 25.30 -41.76
C PRO A 121 -6.20 26.13 -42.55
N GLU A 122 -6.31 26.22 -43.87
CA GLU A 122 -5.39 27.03 -44.69
C GLU A 122 -5.67 28.51 -44.51
N ILE A 123 -6.94 28.89 -44.40
CA ILE A 123 -7.32 30.28 -44.10
C ILE A 123 -6.91 30.66 -42.67
N CYS A 124 -7.05 29.73 -41.74
CA CYS A 124 -6.67 29.92 -40.33
C CYS A 124 -5.19 30.27 -40.12
N LYS A 125 -4.29 29.93 -41.05
CA LYS A 125 -2.88 30.34 -40.99
C LYS A 125 -2.67 31.85 -41.18
N TYR A 126 -3.62 32.53 -41.84
CA TYR A 126 -3.51 33.93 -42.22
C TYR A 126 -4.51 34.84 -41.50
N VAL A 127 -5.41 34.27 -40.69
CA VAL A 127 -6.43 35.03 -39.96
C VAL A 127 -5.95 35.34 -38.54
N GLU A 128 -6.00 36.62 -38.16
CA GLU A 128 -5.81 37.06 -36.79
C GLU A 128 -7.14 36.96 -36.03
N LEU A 129 -7.30 35.92 -35.21
CA LEU A 129 -8.50 35.70 -34.41
C LEU A 129 -8.51 36.58 -33.17
N LYS A 130 -9.52 37.46 -33.08
CA LYS A 130 -9.81 38.25 -31.87
C LYS A 130 -10.98 37.61 -31.14
N CYS A 131 -10.68 36.94 -30.03
CA CYS A 131 -11.70 36.35 -29.16
C CYS A 131 -12.19 37.40 -28.14
N PRO A 132 -13.46 37.29 -27.69
CA PRO A 132 -13.98 38.12 -26.60
C PRO A 132 -13.24 37.84 -25.29
N GLU A 133 -13.45 38.72 -24.30
CA GLU A 133 -12.82 38.62 -22.98
C GLU A 133 -13.17 37.30 -22.29
N GLY A 134 -12.15 36.57 -21.80
CA GLY A 134 -12.32 35.24 -21.19
C GLY A 134 -12.28 34.06 -22.17
N GLU A 135 -11.97 34.31 -23.45
CA GLU A 135 -11.77 33.28 -24.46
C GLU A 135 -10.38 33.38 -25.10
N ILE A 136 -9.81 32.23 -25.47
CA ILE A 136 -8.52 32.13 -26.15
C ILE A 136 -8.68 31.55 -27.56
N PRO A 137 -7.88 31.99 -28.55
CA PRO A 137 -7.94 31.45 -29.89
C PRO A 137 -7.32 30.06 -29.95
N PHE A 138 -7.94 29.15 -30.72
CA PHE A 138 -7.43 27.82 -30.99
C PHE A 138 -7.32 27.56 -32.50
N PHE A 139 -6.42 26.63 -32.86
CA PHE A 139 -6.18 26.19 -34.24
C PHE A 139 -6.02 24.68 -34.25
N ASP A 140 -6.84 23.97 -35.02
CA ASP A 140 -6.78 22.52 -35.17
C ASP A 140 -7.04 22.09 -36.63
N GLU A 141 -7.09 20.78 -36.88
CA GLU A 141 -7.28 20.21 -38.22
C GLU A 141 -8.64 20.57 -38.85
N LYS A 142 -9.62 20.98 -38.03
CA LYS A 142 -10.96 21.35 -38.49
C LYS A 142 -11.09 22.85 -38.73
N GLY A 143 -10.11 23.65 -38.31
CA GLY A 143 -10.10 25.10 -38.51
C GLY A 143 -9.61 25.85 -37.27
N CYS A 144 -10.20 27.00 -37.01
CA CYS A 144 -9.78 27.87 -35.92
C CYS A 144 -10.95 28.67 -35.36
N GLY A 145 -10.85 29.05 -34.11
CA GLY A 145 -11.95 29.68 -33.40
C GLY A 145 -11.56 30.13 -32.01
N CYS A 146 -12.57 30.27 -31.15
CA CYS A 146 -12.40 30.66 -29.76
C CYS A 146 -12.92 29.53 -28.84
N VAL A 147 -12.25 29.33 -27.71
CA VAL A 147 -12.74 28.44 -26.66
C VAL A 147 -12.87 29.22 -25.36
N ALA A 148 -13.85 28.84 -24.54
CA ALA A 148 -13.94 29.29 -23.17
C ALA A 148 -12.68 28.84 -22.42
N GLY A 149 -12.00 29.80 -21.82
CA GLY A 149 -10.79 29.54 -21.07
C GLY A 149 -10.18 30.86 -20.63
N GLU A 150 -10.02 31.03 -19.32
CA GLU A 150 -9.00 31.96 -18.87
C GLU A 150 -7.66 31.39 -19.37
N PRO A 151 -6.79 32.19 -20.00
CA PRO A 151 -5.43 31.72 -20.23
C PRO A 151 -4.88 31.36 -18.86
N GLY A 152 -4.76 30.05 -18.58
CA GLY A 152 -4.09 29.58 -17.38
C GLY A 152 -2.78 30.34 -17.22
N PRO A 153 -2.31 30.53 -15.97
CA PRO A 153 -1.19 31.43 -15.72
C PRO A 153 -0.04 31.10 -16.66
N LYS A 154 0.44 32.12 -17.37
CA LYS A 154 1.41 31.96 -18.46
C LYS A 154 2.64 31.22 -17.92
N LYS A 155 2.92 30.06 -18.52
CA LYS A 155 4.03 29.19 -18.11
C LYS A 155 5.33 29.68 -18.74
N TYR A 156 6.35 29.85 -17.91
CA TYR A 156 7.70 30.19 -18.33
C TYR A 156 8.63 29.02 -17.98
N PHE A 157 9.05 28.27 -18.99
CA PHE A 157 9.89 27.09 -18.81
C PHE A 157 11.32 27.48 -18.44
N CYS A 158 11.88 26.76 -17.46
CA CYS A 158 13.26 26.95 -17.05
C CYS A 158 14.21 26.33 -18.10
N LEU A 159 15.10 27.15 -18.65
CA LEU A 159 16.10 26.69 -19.62
C LEU A 159 17.21 25.95 -18.88
N ARG A 160 17.42 24.68 -19.23
CA ARG A 160 18.40 23.78 -18.59
C ARG A 160 19.63 23.51 -19.46
N GLU A 161 19.81 24.28 -20.53
CA GLU A 161 21.07 24.25 -21.27
C GLU A 161 22.20 24.80 -20.39
N GLN A 162 23.38 24.17 -20.48
CA GLN A 162 24.49 24.34 -19.55
C GLN A 162 25.02 25.81 -19.44
N ASP A 163 24.66 26.67 -20.40
CA ASP A 163 25.05 28.08 -20.42
C ASP A 163 23.92 29.05 -20.00
N ALA A 164 22.71 28.55 -19.73
CA ALA A 164 21.52 29.35 -19.40
C ALA A 164 21.08 29.27 -17.93
N VAL A 165 21.66 28.36 -17.15
CA VAL A 165 21.38 28.26 -15.71
C VAL A 165 22.07 29.41 -14.98
N PRO A 166 21.34 30.24 -14.22
CA PRO A 166 21.94 31.38 -13.53
C PRO A 166 22.93 30.91 -12.47
N TYR A 167 24.20 31.32 -12.57
CA TYR A 167 25.22 31.03 -11.54
C TYR A 167 24.90 31.70 -10.19
N ALA A 168 24.15 32.81 -10.21
CA ALA A 168 23.68 33.51 -9.04
C ALA A 168 22.37 34.25 -9.36
N CYS A 169 21.52 34.41 -8.34
CA CYS A 169 20.26 35.15 -8.45
C CYS A 169 20.29 36.45 -7.67
N THR A 170 19.61 37.46 -8.19
CA THR A 170 19.41 38.73 -7.49
C THR A 170 18.40 38.58 -6.35
N MET A 171 18.50 39.44 -5.34
CA MET A 171 17.58 39.46 -4.18
C MET A 171 16.33 40.32 -4.45
N GLU A 172 15.94 40.47 -5.72
CA GLU A 172 14.69 41.16 -6.07
C GLU A 172 13.51 40.30 -5.64
N TYR A 173 12.51 40.90 -4.98
CA TYR A 173 11.31 40.21 -4.56
C TYR A 173 10.17 40.48 -5.56
N LYS A 174 9.94 39.49 -6.43
CA LYS A 174 8.87 39.42 -7.43
C LYS A 174 8.39 37.96 -7.43
N PRO A 175 7.51 37.58 -6.50
CA PRO A 175 7.23 36.18 -6.22
C PRO A 175 6.66 35.46 -7.44
N VAL A 176 7.10 34.21 -7.60
CA VAL A 176 6.65 33.30 -8.66
C VAL A 176 6.34 31.94 -8.05
N CYS A 177 5.44 31.20 -8.68
CA CYS A 177 5.13 29.83 -8.32
C CYS A 177 5.92 28.89 -9.23
N GLY A 178 6.88 28.15 -8.67
CA GLY A 178 7.70 27.18 -9.40
C GLY A 178 7.07 25.80 -9.32
N TRP A 179 6.73 25.22 -10.47
CA TRP A 179 6.07 23.94 -10.61
C TRP A 179 7.10 22.82 -10.78
N ALA A 180 6.93 21.75 -10.01
CA ALA A 180 7.83 20.61 -9.99
C ALA A 180 7.85 19.86 -11.33
N ASN A 181 9.01 19.27 -11.66
CA ASN A 181 9.16 18.37 -12.80
C ASN A 181 8.61 16.95 -12.50
N GLU A 182 8.52 16.10 -13.53
CA GLU A 182 8.00 14.73 -13.43
C GLU A 182 8.84 13.79 -12.53
N ASN A 183 10.07 14.17 -12.15
CA ASN A 183 10.93 13.34 -11.31
C ASN A 183 10.62 13.47 -9.81
N ILE A 184 9.69 14.34 -9.42
CA ILE A 184 9.36 14.62 -8.02
C ILE A 184 8.01 13.99 -7.68
N GLN A 185 8.01 13.17 -6.64
CA GLN A 185 6.77 12.62 -6.10
C GLN A 185 6.10 13.64 -5.18
N CYS A 186 5.01 14.22 -5.66
CA CYS A 186 4.23 15.21 -4.93
C CYS A 186 3.44 14.52 -3.80
N LEU A 187 3.73 14.85 -2.54
CA LEU A 187 2.99 14.33 -1.38
C LEU A 187 1.74 15.14 -1.06
N LYS A 188 1.74 16.44 -1.40
CA LYS A 188 0.64 17.38 -1.16
C LYS A 188 0.52 18.33 -2.35
N TYR A 189 -0.71 18.67 -2.69
CA TYR A 189 -1.04 19.66 -3.71
C TYR A 189 -1.01 21.11 -3.17
N PRO A 190 -0.62 22.12 -3.98
CA PRO A 190 -0.04 22.01 -5.32
C PRO A 190 1.38 21.46 -5.32
N CYS A 191 1.75 20.77 -6.40
CA CYS A 191 3.14 20.35 -6.62
C CYS A 191 4.00 21.50 -7.13
N ALA A 192 4.02 22.55 -6.33
CA ALA A 192 4.68 23.79 -6.64
C ALA A 192 5.10 24.46 -5.33
N SER A 193 6.10 25.34 -5.42
CA SER A 193 6.57 26.12 -4.29
C SER A 193 6.73 27.58 -4.68
N THR A 194 6.42 28.47 -3.74
CA THR A 194 6.58 29.91 -3.95
C THR A 194 8.07 30.28 -3.83
N TYR A 195 8.62 30.91 -4.85
CA TYR A 195 10.00 31.41 -4.88
C TYR A 195 10.01 32.94 -4.91
N SER A 196 11.05 33.54 -4.32
CA SER A 196 11.19 35.00 -4.23
C SER A 196 11.24 35.71 -5.60
N ASN A 197 11.75 35.03 -6.62
CA ASN A 197 11.78 35.51 -8.00
C ASN A 197 12.00 34.37 -9.01
N GLN A 198 11.79 34.68 -10.29
CA GLN A 198 12.00 33.79 -11.45
C GLN A 198 13.36 33.10 -11.47
N CYS A 199 14.43 33.78 -11.05
CA CYS A 199 15.77 33.20 -11.05
C CYS A 199 15.87 32.13 -9.97
N MET A 200 15.40 32.42 -8.75
CA MET A 200 15.42 31.46 -7.64
C MET A 200 14.57 30.21 -7.94
N ALA A 201 13.45 30.37 -8.67
CA ALA A 201 12.66 29.25 -9.14
C ALA A 201 13.44 28.36 -10.14
N CYS A 202 14.01 28.95 -11.20
CA CYS A 202 14.76 28.18 -12.20
C CYS A 202 16.17 27.76 -11.78
N PHE A 203 16.66 28.26 -10.65
CA PHE A 203 17.90 27.78 -10.03
C PHE A 203 17.70 26.42 -9.37
N ASP A 204 16.48 26.10 -8.95
CA ASP A 204 16.13 24.80 -8.42
C ASP A 204 15.94 23.79 -9.56
N GLU A 205 16.77 22.75 -9.60
CA GLU A 205 16.72 21.69 -10.63
C GLU A 205 15.39 20.93 -10.65
N ASN A 206 14.66 21.02 -9.53
CA ASN A 206 13.36 20.42 -9.31
C ASN A 206 12.20 21.15 -10.00
N VAL A 207 12.41 22.41 -10.41
CA VAL A 207 11.38 23.22 -11.06
C VAL A 207 11.47 23.08 -12.58
N GLU A 208 10.35 22.77 -13.21
CA GLU A 208 10.25 22.66 -14.68
C GLU A 208 9.89 24.01 -15.32
N TYR A 209 8.91 24.69 -14.74
CA TYR A 209 8.44 25.98 -15.20
C TYR A 209 7.91 26.80 -14.03
N TRP A 210 7.78 28.11 -14.22
CA TRP A 210 7.17 29.00 -13.23
C TRP A 210 6.02 29.80 -13.82
N THR A 211 5.17 30.30 -12.92
CA THR A 211 4.07 31.21 -13.21
C THR A 211 4.17 32.45 -12.34
N GLU A 212 3.65 33.59 -12.81
CA GLU A 212 3.63 34.83 -12.03
C GLU A 212 2.74 34.70 -10.79
N GLY A 213 3.18 35.26 -9.65
CA GLY A 213 2.44 35.24 -8.38
C GLY A 213 2.85 34.10 -7.44
N GLU A 214 2.23 34.06 -6.26
CA GLU A 214 2.45 32.98 -5.29
C GLU A 214 1.69 31.71 -5.67
N CYS A 215 2.13 30.55 -5.17
CA CYS A 215 1.42 29.30 -5.41
C CYS A 215 0.06 29.27 -4.69
N PRO A 216 -0.96 28.59 -5.27
CA PRO A 216 -2.22 28.36 -4.59
C PRO A 216 -2.02 27.53 -3.31
N GLU A 217 -2.87 27.72 -2.31
CA GLU A 217 -2.86 26.96 -1.04
C GLU A 217 -3.69 25.68 -1.10
#